data_AF-A0A383BVK4-F1
#
_entry.id   AF-A0A383BVK4-F1
#
_cell.length_a   1.000
_cell.length_b   1.000
_cell.length_c   1.000
_cell.angle_alpha   90.00
_cell.angle_beta   90.00
_cell.angle_gamma   90.00
#
_symmetry.space_group_name_H-M   'P 1'
#
loop_
_entity.id
_entity.type
_entity.pdbx_description
1 polymer ?
#
loop_
_entity_poly.entity_id
_entity_poly.type
_entity_poly.pdbx_seq_one_letter_code
_entity_poly.pdbx_strand_id
1 'polypeptide(L)' 'MTPRDQLDPAALTALRRDLEDNVEGDVRFERFFRGMHSTDASVYQIIPLGVVAPRSRDDVVRVVEL' A
#
# COMPACT_ATOMS: atom_id res chain seq x y z
N MET A 1 -7.77 -10.91 -14.03
CA MET A 1 -8.40 -9.81 -13.28
C MET A 1 -8.21 -10.11 -11.81
N THR A 2 -7.32 -9.40 -11.14
CA THR A 2 -7.09 -9.59 -9.70
C THR A 2 -8.12 -8.78 -8.91
N PRO A 3 -8.45 -9.15 -7.66
CA PRO A 3 -9.42 -8.40 -6.85
C PRO A 3 -9.07 -6.92 -6.70
N ARG A 4 -7.78 -6.59 -6.63
CA ARG A 4 -7.28 -5.20 -6.58
C ARG A 4 -7.59 -4.38 -7.85
N ASP A 5 -7.81 -5.02 -8.99
CA ASP A 5 -8.14 -4.34 -10.25
C ASP A 5 -9.63 -3.93 -10.30
N GLN A 6 -10.44 -4.39 -9.35
CA GLN A 6 -11.87 -4.11 -9.24
C GLN A 6 -12.20 -3.08 -8.15
N LEU A 7 -11.19 -2.59 -7.41
CA LEU A 7 -11.41 -1.57 -6.40
C LEU A 7 -11.84 -0.26 -7.05
N ASP A 8 -12.99 0.25 -6.63
CA ASP A 8 -13.41 1.58 -7.03
C ASP A 8 -12.53 2.67 -6.36
N PRO A 9 -12.50 3.90 -6.91
CA PRO A 9 -11.67 4.97 -6.35
C PRO A 9 -12.03 5.36 -4.90
N ALA A 10 -13.27 5.13 -4.48
CA ALA A 10 -13.73 5.45 -3.12
C ALA A 10 -13.18 4.44 -2.11
N ALA A 11 -13.22 3.16 -2.43
CA ALA A 11 -12.63 2.08 -1.65
C ALA A 11 -11.10 2.26 -1.51
N LEU A 12 -10.42 2.65 -2.59
CA LEU A 12 -8.99 2.96 -2.53
C LEU A 12 -8.69 4.16 -1.62
N THR A 13 -9.54 5.18 -1.63
CA THR A 13 -9.40 6.36 -0.77
C THR A 13 -9.67 6.02 0.69
N ALA A 14 -10.66 5.16 0.96
CA ALA A 14 -10.95 4.66 2.30
C ALA A 14 -9.78 3.85 2.85
N LEU A 15 -9.27 2.87 2.09
CA LEU A 15 -8.11 2.07 2.47
C LEU A 15 -6.88 2.92 2.79
N ARG A 16 -6.62 3.95 1.97
CA ARG A 16 -5.53 4.89 2.23
C ARG A 16 -5.69 5.57 3.60
N ARG A 17 -6.88 6.09 3.90
CA ARG A 17 -7.17 6.77 5.17
C ARG A 17 -7.05 5.81 6.34
N ASP A 18 -7.62 4.61 6.23
CA ASP A 18 -7.56 3.60 7.29
C ASP A 18 -6.12 3.24 7.62
N LEU A 19 -5.25 3.11 6.61
CA LEU A 19 -3.82 2.89 6.82
C LEU A 19 -3.14 4.12 7.46
N GLU A 20 -3.41 5.34 6.97
CA GLU A 20 -2.83 6.58 7.51
C GLU A 20 -3.25 6.83 8.98
N ASP A 21 -4.45 6.41 9.37
CA ASP A 21 -4.99 6.61 10.72
C ASP A 21 -4.56 5.53 11.72
N ASN A 22 -4.22 4.31 11.26
CA ASN A 22 -3.94 3.16 12.13
C ASN A 22 -2.47 2.70 12.14
N VAL A 23 -1.60 3.31 11.34
CA VAL A 23 -0.19 2.93 11.22
C VAL A 23 0.71 4.11 11.58
N GLU A 24 1.64 3.93 12.52
CA GLU A 24 2.59 4.98 12.91
C GLU A 24 3.71 5.19 11.85
N GLY A 25 3.97 4.15 11.06
CA GLY A 25 4.88 4.16 9.94
C GLY A 25 4.45 5.03 8.75
N ASP A 26 5.27 5.05 7.71
CA ASP A 26 5.00 5.86 6.52
C ASP A 26 4.03 5.13 5.57
N VAL A 27 2.94 5.80 5.18
CA VAL A 27 1.95 5.31 4.20
C VAL A 27 2.05 6.16 2.93
N ARG A 28 2.35 5.53 1.78
CA ARG A 28 2.68 6.22 0.51
C ARG A 28 1.86 5.69 -0.65
N PHE A 29 1.08 6.55 -1.29
CA PHE A 29 0.26 6.24 -2.47
C PHE A 29 0.69 7.02 -3.72
N GLU A 30 1.72 7.86 -3.60
CA GLU A 30 2.26 8.66 -4.68
C GLU A 30 3.00 7.78 -5.70
N ARG A 31 2.94 8.19 -6.97
CA ARG A 31 3.51 7.45 -8.10
C ARG A 31 4.99 7.14 -7.92
N PHE A 32 5.77 8.06 -7.35
CA PHE A 32 7.21 7.89 -7.15
C PHE A 32 7.51 6.69 -6.23
N PHE A 33 6.93 6.65 -5.03
CA PHE A 33 7.16 5.58 -4.06
C PHE A 33 6.65 4.23 -4.57
N ARG A 34 5.50 4.22 -5.25
CA ARG A 34 4.95 3.00 -5.86
C ARG A 34 5.85 2.43 -6.95
N GLY A 35 6.46 3.30 -7.77
CA GLY A 35 7.40 2.87 -8.80
C GLY A 35 8.66 2.23 -8.21
N MET A 36 9.21 2.79 -7.13
CA MET A 36 10.39 2.27 -6.43
C MET A 36 10.20 0.82 -5.93
N HIS A 37 8.96 0.42 -5.62
CA HIS A 37 8.61 -0.88 -5.06
C HIS A 37 7.89 -1.80 -6.07
N SER A 38 8.09 -1.56 -7.37
CA SER A 38 7.37 -2.29 -8.42
C SER A 38 8.13 -3.49 -9.01
N THR A 39 9.41 -3.63 -8.69
CA THR A 39 10.31 -4.67 -9.25
C THR A 39 10.92 -5.51 -8.13
N ASP A 40 11.13 -6.79 -8.43
CA ASP A 40 11.80 -7.80 -7.61
C ASP A 40 13.25 -8.06 -8.07
N ALA A 41 13.96 -6.98 -8.46
CA ALA A 41 15.26 -7.02 -9.14
C ALA A 41 15.25 -7.63 -10.56
N SER A 42 14.06 -7.71 -11.17
CA SER A 42 13.87 -8.06 -12.58
C SER A 42 13.41 -6.86 -13.41
N VAL A 43 13.31 -7.04 -14.72
CA VAL A 43 12.76 -6.01 -15.64
C VAL A 43 11.24 -5.92 -15.59
N TYR A 44 10.57 -6.89 -14.97
CA TYR A 44 9.11 -6.92 -14.88
C TYR A 44 8.62 -6.05 -13.73
N GLN A 45 7.47 -5.43 -13.93
CA GLN A 45 6.89 -4.50 -12.95
C GLN A 45 5.46 -4.87 -12.61
N ILE A 46 5.16 -4.86 -11.31
CA ILE A 46 3.80 -4.86 -10.77
C ILE A 46 3.66 -3.59 -9.94
N ILE A 47 2.93 -2.60 -10.46
CA ILE A 47 2.71 -1.36 -9.72
C ILE A 47 1.78 -1.65 -8.52
N PRO A 48 2.21 -1.40 -7.26
CA PRO A 48 1.35 -1.55 -6.10
C PRO A 48 0.28 -0.44 -6.04
N LEU A 49 -0.75 -0.61 -5.23
CA LEU A 49 -1.74 0.44 -4.96
C LEU A 49 -1.15 1.55 -4.07
N GLY A 50 -0.40 1.14 -3.05
CA GLY A 50 0.35 1.96 -2.12
C GLY A 50 1.46 1.13 -1.46
N VAL A 51 2.30 1.78 -0.66
CA VAL A 51 3.42 1.18 0.06
C VAL A 51 3.34 1.64 1.51
N VAL A 52 3.50 0.71 2.45
CA VAL A 52 3.58 1.00 3.89
C VAL A 52 4.97 0.62 4.39
N ALA A 53 5.65 1.54 5.08
CA ALA A 53 6.90 1.31 5.78
C ALA A 53 6.65 1.35 7.30
N PRO A 54 6.33 0.20 7.93
CA PRO A 54 5.99 0.13 9.34
C PRO A 54 7.20 0.48 10.22
N ARG A 55 6.94 1.10 11.38
CA ARG A 55 7.96 1.42 12.40
C ARG A 55 7.92 0.48 13.59
N SER A 56 6.81 -0.21 13.80
CA SER A 56 6.62 -1.12 14.91
C SER A 56 6.09 -2.49 14.47
N ARG A 57 6.12 -3.46 15.39
CA ARG A 57 5.44 -4.75 15.18
C ARG A 57 3.92 -4.58 15.15
N ASP A 58 3.39 -3.62 15.91
CA ASP A 58 1.95 -3.34 15.94
C ASP A 58 1.48 -2.83 14.57
N ASP A 59 2.25 -1.94 13.94
CA ASP A 59 1.98 -1.46 12.57
C ASP A 59 1.82 -2.62 11.59
N VAL A 60 2.70 -3.63 11.66
CA VAL A 60 2.62 -4.81 10.78
C VAL A 60 1.31 -5.57 11.02
N VAL A 61 0.90 -5.73 12.28
CA VAL A 61 -0.36 -6.40 12.62
C VAL A 61 -1.54 -5.59 12.08
N ARG A 62 -1.56 -4.27 12.31
CA ARG A 62 -2.61 -3.37 11.82
C ARG A 62 -2.77 -3.41 10.31
N VAL A 63 -1.67 -3.38 9.56
CA VAL A 63 -1.68 -3.46 8.09
C VAL A 63 -2.29 -4.76 7.59
N VAL A 64 -2.14 -5.87 8.31
CA VAL A 64 -2.67 -7.19 7.91
C VAL A 64 -4.14 -7.35 8.29
N GLU A 65 -4.62 -6.65 9.32
CA GLU A 65 -6.00 -6.73 9.82
C GLU A 65 -6.99 -5.87 9.00
N LEU A 66 -6.50 -4.83 8.31
CA LEU A 66 -7.28 -3.95 7.44
C LEU A 66 -7.59 -4.59 6.07
#